data_AF-A0A847BHB8-F1
#
_entry.id   AF-A0A847BHB8-F1
#
_cell.length_a   1.000
_cell.length_b   1.000
_cell.length_c   1.000
_cell.angle_alpha   90.00
_cell.angle_beta   90.00
_cell.angle_gamma   90.00
#
_symmetry.space_group_name_H-M   'P 1'
#
loop_
_entity.id
_entity.type
_entity.pdbx_description
1 polymer ?
#
loop_
_entity_poly.entity_id
_entity_poly.type
_entity_poly.pdbx_seq_one_letter_code
_entity_poly.pdbx_strand_id
1 'polypeptide(L)' 'MIEGLLLGINALLTWEVFLALFIGIAIGYIVGSLPGLTSSVGMAVLLPFTFSMDPVAAMVMLVAIYVAG' A
#
# COMPACT_ATOMS: atom_id res chain seq x y z
N MET A 1 12.05 -18.68 14.84
CA MET A 1 12.01 -17.20 14.92
C MET A 1 12.74 -16.55 13.75
N ILE A 2 14.03 -16.87 13.51
CA ILE A 2 14.81 -16.31 12.40
C ILE A 2 14.23 -16.68 11.02
N GLU A 3 13.75 -17.91 10.84
CA GLU A 3 13.10 -18.35 9.60
C GLU A 3 11.85 -17.53 9.26
N GLY A 4 11.03 -17.18 10.26
CA GLY A 4 9.85 -16.34 10.05
C GLY A 4 10.20 -14.92 9.61
N LEU A 5 11.30 -14.37 10.13
CA LEU A 5 11.82 -13.07 9.68
C LEU A 5 12.29 -13.13 8.22
N LEU A 6 13.05 -14.17 7.87
CA LEU A 6 13.52 -14.39 6.49
C LEU A 6 12.35 -14.54 5.50
N LEU A 7 11.30 -15.26 5.90
CA LEU A 7 10.12 -15.47 5.09
C LEU A 7 9.36 -14.15 4.87
N GLY A 8 9.20 -13.33 5.91
CA GLY A 8 8.58 -12.00 5.80
C GLY A 8 9.37 -11.03 4.91
N ILE A 9 10.71 -11.02 5.01
CA ILE A 9 11.54 -10.18 4.13
C ILE A 9 11.39 -10.62 2.68
N ASN A 10 11.42 -11.94 2.39
CA ASN A 10 11.24 -12.43 1.03
C ASN A 10 9.86 -12.07 0.46
N ALA A 11 8.81 -12.09 1.28
CA ALA A 11 7.46 -11.69 0.84
C ALA A 11 7.38 -10.22 0.41
N LEU A 12 8.22 -9.34 0.95
CA LEU A 12 8.29 -7.92 0.57
C LEU A 12 9.11 -7.67 -0.70
N LEU A 13 9.98 -8.60 -1.08
CA LEU A 13 10.90 -8.45 -2.22
C LEU A 13 10.30 -8.90 -3.55
N THR A 14 8.98 -9.05 -3.62
CA THR A 14 8.27 -9.44 -4.85
C THR A 14 7.96 -8.23 -5.72
N TRP A 15 7.90 -8.46 -7.04
CA TRP A 15 7.61 -7.39 -8.00
C TRP A 15 6.23 -6.74 -7.78
N GLU A 16 5.25 -7.55 -7.39
CA GLU A 16 3.88 -7.11 -7.08
C GLU A 16 3.85 -6.12 -5.91
N VAL A 17 4.62 -6.39 -4.85
CA VAL A 17 4.74 -5.50 -3.68
C VAL A 17 5.41 -4.19 -4.06
N PHE A 18 6.46 -4.22 -4.88
CA PHE A 18 7.09 -2.98 -5.35
C PHE A 18 6.15 -2.15 -6.22
N LEU A 19 5.41 -2.76 -7.14
CA LEU A 19 4.42 -2.05 -7.95
C LEU A 19 3.32 -1.43 -7.07
N ALA A 20 2.79 -2.21 -6.13
CA ALA A 20 1.78 -1.76 -5.17
C ALA A 20 2.30 -0.58 -4.31
N LEU A 21 3.56 -0.63 -3.88
CA LEU A 21 4.23 0.46 -3.17
C LEU A 21 4.33 1.72 -4.02
N PHE A 22 4.85 1.63 -5.24
CA PHE A 22 5.01 2.80 -6.12
C PHE A 22 3.66 3.44 -6.47
N ILE A 23 2.66 2.63 -6.82
CA ILE A 23 1.32 3.12 -7.13
C ILE A 23 0.68 3.71 -5.88
N GLY A 24 0.79 3.04 -4.73
CA GLY A 24 0.26 3.54 -3.46
C GLY A 24 0.85 4.90 -3.08
N ILE A 25 2.17 5.09 -3.23
CA ILE A 25 2.84 6.38 -3.00
C ILE A 25 2.33 7.45 -3.98
N ALA A 26 2.24 7.12 -5.27
CA ALA A 26 1.79 8.06 -6.28
C ALA A 26 0.35 8.54 -6.00
N ILE A 27 -0.56 7.62 -5.66
CA ILE A 27 -1.94 7.97 -5.31
C ILE A 27 -1.99 8.70 -3.97
N GLY A 28 -1.19 8.29 -2.98
CA GLY A 28 -1.09 8.97 -1.69
C GLY A 28 -0.74 10.45 -1.85
N TYR A 29 0.29 10.78 -2.65
CA TYR A 29 0.62 12.18 -2.92
C TYR A 29 -0.50 12.95 -3.63
N ILE A 30 -1.17 12.32 -4.60
CA ILE A 30 -2.31 12.95 -5.28
C ILE A 30 -3.41 13.24 -4.24
N VAL A 31 -3.76 12.27 -3.41
CA VAL A 31 -4.77 12.40 -2.35
C VAL A 31 -4.38 13.46 -1.33
N GLY A 32 -3.16 13.43 -0.79
CA GLY A 32 -2.70 14.38 0.22
C GLY A 32 -2.57 15.81 -0.29
N SER A 33 -2.40 16.00 -1.60
CA SER A 33 -2.39 17.33 -2.22
C SER A 33 -3.77 17.97 -2.34
N LEU A 34 -4.85 17.19 -2.22
CA LEU A 34 -6.22 17.68 -2.40
C LEU A 34 -6.81 18.22 -1.09
N PRO A 35 -7.26 19.50 -1.05
CA PRO A 35 -7.86 20.07 0.15
C PRO A 35 -9.18 19.36 0.48
N GLY A 36 -9.28 18.84 1.71
CA GLY A 36 -10.48 18.16 2.21
C GLY A 36 -10.52 16.65 1.97
N LEU A 37 -9.51 16.05 1.30
CA LEU A 37 -9.31 14.60 1.30
C LEU A 37 -8.26 14.25 2.34
N THR A 38 -8.63 13.43 3.34
CA THR A 38 -7.66 12.89 4.28
C THR A 38 -7.09 11.57 3.77
N SER A 39 -5.89 11.20 4.21
CA SER A 39 -5.23 9.93 3.87
C SER A 39 -6.14 8.72 4.16
N SER A 40 -6.94 8.80 5.23
CA SER A 40 -7.94 7.79 5.60
C SER A 40 -9.05 7.62 4.56
N VAL A 41 -9.52 8.72 3.96
CA VAL A 41 -10.53 8.70 2.89
C VAL A 41 -9.95 8.10 1.61
N GLY A 42 -8.70 8.46 1.26
CA GLY A 42 -7.99 7.86 0.13
C GLY A 42 -7.85 6.34 0.25
N MET A 43 -7.46 5.84 1.42
CA MET A 43 -7.44 4.40 1.69
C MET A 43 -8.82 3.75 1.53
N ALA A 44 -9.88 4.35 2.07
CA ALA A 44 -11.23 3.80 1.99
C ALA A 44 -11.73 3.68 0.54
N VAL A 45 -11.38 4.65 -0.32
CA VAL A 45 -11.72 4.63 -1.75
C VAL A 45 -11.00 3.51 -2.49
N LEU A 46 -9.75 3.21 -2.11
CA LEU A 46 -8.96 2.17 -2.78
C LEU A 46 -9.13 0.77 -2.18
N LEU A 47 -9.69 0.65 -0.98
CA LEU A 47 -9.95 -0.62 -0.31
C LEU A 47 -10.64 -1.68 -1.20
N PRO A 48 -11.70 -1.36 -1.98
CA PRO A 48 -12.36 -2.36 -2.82
C PRO A 48 -11.45 -2.96 -3.90
N PHE A 49 -10.52 -2.16 -4.43
CA PHE A 49 -9.56 -2.63 -5.44
C PHE A 49 -8.54 -3.59 -4.82
N THR A 50 -8.17 -3.36 -3.56
CA THR A 50 -7.21 -4.20 -2.84
C THR A 50 -7.73 -5.59 -2.48
N PHE A 51 -9.05 -5.82 -2.49
CA PHE A 51 -9.62 -7.14 -2.19
C PHE A 51 -9.31 -8.22 -3.23
N SER A 52 -8.95 -7.81 -4.45
CA SER A 52 -8.55 -8.73 -5.53
C SER A 52 -7.05 -9.00 -5.61
N MET A 53 -6.25 -8.27 -4.80
CA MET A 53 -4.79 -8.34 -4.82
C MET A 53 -4.27 -9.40 -3.83
N ASP A 54 -3.00 -9.77 -4.00
CA ASP A 54 -2.28 -10.51 -2.95
C ASP A 54 -2.32 -9.72 -1.63
N PRO A 55 -2.57 -10.36 -0.47
CA PRO A 55 -2.72 -9.68 0.81
C PRO A 55 -1.52 -8.82 1.22
N VAL A 56 -0.29 -9.22 0.87
CA VAL A 56 0.91 -8.47 1.20
C VAL A 56 0.99 -7.21 0.36
N ALA A 57 0.78 -7.33 -0.95
CA ALA A 57 0.76 -6.19 -1.86
C ALA A 57 -0.39 -5.20 -1.53
N ALA A 58 -1.57 -5.72 -1.21
CA ALA A 58 -2.74 -4.95 -0.77
C ALA A 58 -2.41 -4.09 0.48
N MET A 59 -1.84 -4.72 1.52
CA MET A 59 -1.47 -4.00 2.74
C MET A 59 -0.40 -2.95 2.49
N VAL A 60 0.62 -3.28 1.69
CA VAL A 60 1.67 -2.32 1.34
C VAL A 60 1.10 -1.12 0.59
N MET A 61 0.17 -1.34 -0.35
CA MET A 61 -0.48 -0.25 -1.08
C MET A 61 -1.27 0.67 -0.15
N LEU A 62 -2.12 0.11 0.72
CA LEU A 62 -2.95 0.90 1.64
C LEU A 62 -2.08 1.70 2.63
N VAL A 63 -1.03 1.09 3.18
CA VAL A 63 -0.08 1.78 4.07
C VAL A 63 0.67 2.86 3.32
N ALA A 64 1.09 2.61 2.08
CA ALA A 64 1.78 3.61 1.26
C ALA A 64 0.91 4.84 1.00
N ILE A 65 -0.38 4.67 0.72
CA ILE A 65 -1.34 5.77 0.56
C ILE A 65 -1.47 6.57 1.85
N TYR A 66 -1.59 5.89 2.98
CA TYR A 66 -1.74 6.52 4.29
C TYR A 66 -0.52 7.35 4.70
N VAL A 67 0.68 6.88 4.37
CA VAL A 67 1.94 7.54 4.77
C VAL A 67 2.31 8.67 3.81
N ALA A 68 2.01 8.53 2.51
CA ALA A 68 2.38 9.53 1.51
C ALA A 68 1.41 10.73 1.42
N GLY A 69 0.12 10.51 1.69
CA GLY A 69 -0.92 11.55 1.67
C GLY A 69 -1.17 12.14 3.05
#